data_AF-A0A197JHB0-F1
#
_entry.id   AF-A0A197JHB0-F1
#
_cell.length_a   1.000
_cell.length_b   1.000
_cell.length_c   1.000
_cell.angle_alpha   90.00
_cell.angle_beta   90.00
_cell.angle_gamma   90.00
#
_symmetry.space_group_name_H-M   'P 1'
#
loop_
_entity.id
_entity.type
_entity.pdbx_description
1 polymer ?
#
loop_
_entity_poly.entity_id
_entity_poly.type
_entity_poly.pdbx_seq_one_letter_code
_entity_poly.pdbx_strand_id
1 'polypeptide(L)'
;MFCDSMVFWAPVNSADEKVKGKSIGKYMADLREAFGKADLPYDSIKSLHSGTLLDHEYISADIQTAHAQEHSNGPYSAGFISIKVSLYHCRAKKVVMAMAAILPILRKRYLVLHDIDMTHDCRYVSTRTYLERHLKAKGISTIVNDRGRVGDHCVTWFASADNAQNIRCKVYNKLVQMLESADVRK
;
A
#
# COMPACT_ATOMS: atom_id res chain seq x y z
N MET A 1 4.64 -15.38 9.01
CA MET A 1 4.54 -13.97 8.56
C MET A 1 3.10 -13.72 8.14
N PHE A 2 2.52 -12.65 8.66
CA PHE A 2 1.17 -12.20 8.33
C PHE A 2 1.25 -10.88 7.57
N CYS A 3 0.22 -10.56 6.79
CA CYS A 3 0.05 -9.23 6.21
C CYS A 3 -0.98 -8.51 7.07
N ASP A 4 -0.59 -7.39 7.67
CA ASP A 4 -1.46 -6.61 8.55
C ASP A 4 -2.27 -5.59 7.76
N SER A 5 -1.63 -4.91 6.79
CA SER A 5 -2.32 -3.94 5.95
C SER A 5 -1.69 -3.78 4.57
N MET A 6 -2.48 -3.19 3.67
CA MET A 6 -2.03 -2.69 2.38
C MET A 6 -2.52 -1.26 2.19
N VAL A 7 -1.77 -0.46 1.43
CA VAL A 7 -2.17 0.88 1.04
C VAL A 7 -2.25 0.94 -0.47
N PHE A 8 -3.39 1.42 -0.97
CA PHE A 8 -3.64 1.67 -2.38
C PHE A 8 -3.73 3.16 -2.63
N TRP A 9 -3.19 3.60 -3.74
CA TRP A 9 -3.33 4.96 -4.25
C TRP A 9 -4.24 4.95 -5.47
N ALA A 10 -5.07 5.98 -5.59
CA ALA A 10 -5.91 6.18 -6.77
C ALA A 10 -5.93 7.66 -7.15
N PRO A 11 -5.98 7.98 -8.45
CA PRO A 11 -6.04 9.37 -8.91
C PRO A 11 -7.39 9.99 -8.55
N VAL A 12 -7.38 11.28 -8.28
CA VAL A 12 -8.57 12.13 -8.13
C VAL A 12 -8.34 13.44 -8.86
N ASN A 13 -9.42 14.14 -9.22
CA ASN A 13 -9.31 15.54 -9.60
C ASN A 13 -9.26 16.40 -8.32
N SER A 14 -8.11 16.95 -7.98
CA SER A 14 -7.94 17.81 -6.80
C SER A 14 -8.58 19.19 -6.96
N ALA A 15 -9.01 19.56 -8.18
CA ALA A 15 -9.73 20.81 -8.42
C ALA A 15 -11.23 20.73 -8.08
N ASP A 16 -11.79 19.53 -7.85
CA ASP A 16 -13.22 19.32 -7.56
C ASP A 16 -13.42 18.38 -6.36
N GLU A 17 -13.64 18.97 -5.17
CA GLU A 17 -13.86 18.23 -3.92
C GLU A 17 -15.15 17.37 -3.95
N LYS A 18 -16.17 17.77 -4.70
CA LYS A 18 -17.43 17.00 -4.81
C LYS A 18 -17.23 15.73 -5.63
N VAL A 19 -16.51 15.82 -6.74
CA VAL A 19 -16.13 14.66 -7.55
C VAL A 19 -15.18 13.77 -6.77
N LYS A 20 -14.19 14.35 -6.09
CA LYS A 20 -13.24 13.62 -5.23
C LYS A 20 -13.95 12.76 -4.19
N GLY A 21 -14.94 13.29 -3.46
CA GLY A 21 -15.71 12.52 -2.47
C GLY A 21 -16.42 11.30 -3.08
N LYS A 22 -17.03 11.46 -4.27
CA LYS A 22 -17.68 10.35 -4.99
C LYS A 22 -16.66 9.31 -5.46
N SER A 23 -15.51 9.75 -5.98
CA SER A 23 -14.44 8.85 -6.42
C SER A 23 -13.90 8.00 -5.27
N ILE A 24 -13.74 8.57 -4.07
CA ILE A 24 -13.31 7.80 -2.87
C ILE A 24 -14.30 6.67 -2.58
N GLY A 25 -15.60 6.96 -2.57
CA GLY A 25 -16.64 5.95 -2.36
C GLY A 25 -16.58 4.82 -3.39
N LYS A 26 -16.39 5.16 -4.67
CA LYS A 26 -16.22 4.21 -5.78
C LYS A 26 -14.98 3.33 -5.56
N TYR A 27 -13.82 3.92 -5.30
CA TYR A 27 -12.58 3.17 -5.07
C TYR A 27 -12.66 2.22 -3.88
N MET A 28 -13.30 2.65 -2.78
CA MET A 28 -13.53 1.77 -1.64
C MET A 28 -14.46 0.61 -2.01
N ALA A 29 -15.51 0.84 -2.81
CA ALA A 29 -16.39 -0.23 -3.29
C ALA A 29 -15.63 -1.23 -4.21
N ASP A 30 -14.79 -0.72 -5.11
CA ASP A 30 -13.96 -1.52 -5.99
C ASP A 30 -13.00 -2.43 -5.21
N LEU A 31 -12.37 -1.90 -4.16
CA LEU A 31 -11.54 -2.70 -3.24
C LEU A 31 -12.35 -3.78 -2.53
N ARG A 32 -13.54 -3.45 -2.00
CA ARG A 32 -14.41 -4.46 -1.33
C ARG A 32 -14.79 -5.59 -2.29
N GLU A 33 -15.18 -5.26 -3.51
CA GLU A 33 -15.54 -6.24 -4.54
C GLU A 33 -14.36 -7.14 -4.89
N ALA A 34 -13.18 -6.56 -5.17
CA ALA A 34 -11.99 -7.31 -5.54
C ALA A 34 -11.54 -8.25 -4.41
N PHE A 35 -11.54 -7.77 -3.17
CA PHE A 35 -11.15 -8.57 -2.00
C PHE A 35 -12.17 -9.67 -1.71
N GLY A 36 -13.47 -9.39 -1.86
CA GLY A 36 -14.53 -10.40 -1.75
C GLY A 36 -14.38 -11.51 -2.78
N LYS A 37 -14.11 -11.18 -4.05
CA LYS A 37 -13.89 -12.17 -5.11
C LYS A 37 -12.65 -13.03 -4.88
N ALA A 38 -11.63 -12.49 -4.23
CA ALA A 38 -10.40 -13.21 -3.93
C ALA A 38 -10.41 -13.93 -2.57
N ASP A 39 -11.56 -13.98 -1.89
CA ASP A 39 -11.70 -14.53 -0.53
C ASP A 39 -10.64 -13.97 0.43
N LEU A 40 -10.38 -12.66 0.34
CA LEU A 40 -9.39 -12.00 1.18
C LEU A 40 -10.07 -11.26 2.34
N PRO A 41 -10.06 -11.81 3.57
CA PRO A 41 -10.75 -11.19 4.69
C PRO A 41 -10.03 -9.91 5.13
N TYR A 42 -10.80 -8.84 5.25
CA TYR A 42 -10.34 -7.55 5.74
C TYR A 42 -11.20 -7.10 6.92
N ASP A 43 -10.59 -6.38 7.86
CA ASP A 43 -11.26 -5.79 9.01
C ASP A 43 -11.85 -4.41 8.63
N SER A 44 -11.08 -3.60 7.92
CA SER A 44 -11.53 -2.27 7.52
C SER A 44 -10.85 -1.76 6.25
N ILE A 45 -11.59 -0.93 5.51
CA ILE A 45 -11.10 -0.13 4.39
C ILE A 45 -11.37 1.33 4.74
N LYS A 46 -10.34 2.16 4.76
CA LYS A 46 -10.42 3.57 5.18
C LYS A 46 -9.57 4.45 4.26
N SER A 47 -10.09 5.62 3.89
CA SER A 47 -9.24 6.68 3.34
C SER A 47 -8.27 7.16 4.43
N LEU A 48 -7.04 7.46 4.04
CA LEU A 48 -6.01 7.99 4.93
C LEU A 48 -5.84 9.49 4.72
N HIS A 49 -5.33 9.87 3.55
CA HIS A 49 -5.09 11.26 3.17
C HIS A 49 -5.17 11.40 1.65
N SER A 50 -5.38 12.63 1.19
CA SER A 50 -5.30 13.01 -0.22
C SER A 50 -4.27 14.10 -0.40
N GLY A 51 -3.64 14.16 -1.57
CA GLY A 51 -2.67 15.20 -1.90
C GLY A 51 -2.68 15.53 -3.39
N THR A 52 -1.92 16.55 -3.76
CA THR A 52 -1.57 16.84 -5.15
C THR A 52 -0.48 15.87 -5.60
N LEU A 53 -0.58 15.45 -6.86
CA LEU A 53 0.32 14.50 -7.49
C LEU A 53 1.50 15.31 -8.08
N LEU A 54 2.71 15.13 -7.54
CA LEU A 54 3.98 15.70 -8.01
C LEU A 54 4.64 14.81 -9.08
N ASP A 55 5.60 15.36 -9.82
CA ASP A 55 6.41 14.59 -10.76
C ASP A 55 7.22 13.50 -10.02
N HIS A 56 7.32 12.30 -10.62
CA HIS A 56 7.92 11.04 -10.08
C HIS A 56 7.00 10.12 -9.25
N GLU A 57 5.68 10.23 -9.37
CA GLU A 57 4.77 9.51 -8.49
C GLU A 57 4.33 8.11 -8.94
N TYR A 58 3.94 7.30 -7.95
CA TYR A 58 3.58 5.87 -8.02
C TYR A 58 2.42 5.56 -8.96
N ILE A 59 1.65 6.57 -9.37
CA ILE A 59 0.57 6.43 -10.34
C ILE A 59 1.15 6.73 -11.71
N SER A 60 1.23 5.71 -12.57
CA SER A 60 1.83 5.84 -13.90
C SER A 60 1.06 6.82 -14.80
N ALA A 61 1.76 7.48 -15.72
CA ALA A 61 1.20 8.53 -16.58
C ALA A 61 0.02 8.07 -17.44
N ASP A 62 -0.01 6.79 -17.84
CA ASP A 62 -1.13 6.18 -18.58
C ASP A 62 -2.42 6.16 -17.73
N ILE A 63 -2.32 5.80 -16.44
CA ILE A 63 -3.46 5.84 -15.50
C ILE A 63 -3.94 7.27 -15.31
N GLN A 64 -3.02 8.22 -15.13
CA GLN A 64 -3.37 9.62 -14.94
C GLN A 64 -4.08 10.19 -16.18
N THR A 65 -3.54 9.91 -17.36
CA THR A 65 -4.10 10.37 -18.64
C THR A 65 -5.50 9.80 -18.87
N ALA A 66 -5.68 8.49 -18.65
CA ALA A 66 -6.98 7.84 -18.79
C ALA A 66 -8.01 8.40 -17.78
N HIS A 67 -7.61 8.58 -16.52
CA HIS A 67 -8.47 9.17 -15.51
C HIS A 67 -8.84 10.62 -15.86
N ALA A 68 -7.89 11.44 -16.33
CA ALA A 68 -8.13 12.81 -16.73
C ALA A 68 -9.12 12.92 -17.90
N GLN A 69 -9.00 12.03 -18.90
CA GLN A 69 -9.92 11.96 -20.04
C GLN A 69 -11.35 11.60 -19.62
N GLU A 70 -11.52 10.66 -18.68
CA GLU A 70 -12.86 10.29 -18.17
C GLU A 70 -13.53 11.41 -17.37
N HIS A 71 -12.74 12.34 -16.82
CA HIS A 71 -13.21 13.41 -15.94
C HIS A 71 -13.01 14.81 -16.55
N SER A 72 -12.88 14.91 -17.88
CA SER A 72 -12.47 16.10 -18.63
C SER A 72 -13.52 17.22 -18.75
N ASN A 73 -14.60 17.18 -17.98
CA ASN A 73 -15.70 18.15 -18.08
C ASN A 73 -15.46 19.45 -17.30
N GLY A 74 -14.22 19.72 -16.88
CA GLY A 74 -13.85 20.89 -16.09
C GLY A 74 -12.33 21.00 -15.86
N PRO A 75 -11.89 21.99 -15.05
CA PRO A 75 -10.48 22.10 -14.69
C PRO A 75 -10.00 20.81 -14.01
N TYR A 76 -8.90 20.26 -14.51
CA TYR A 76 -8.29 19.05 -13.97
C TYR A 76 -6.99 19.42 -13.27
N SER A 77 -6.87 19.03 -12.01
CA SER A 77 -5.63 19.06 -11.27
C SER A 77 -5.36 17.64 -10.78
N ALA A 78 -4.17 17.11 -11.10
CA ALA A 78 -3.79 15.76 -10.72
C ALA A 78 -3.62 15.69 -9.20
N GLY A 79 -4.44 14.86 -8.56
CA GLY A 79 -4.32 14.52 -7.16
C GLY A 79 -4.40 13.02 -6.95
N PHE A 80 -4.16 12.59 -5.72
CA PHE A 80 -4.33 11.21 -5.31
C PHE A 80 -5.13 11.10 -4.00
N ILE A 81 -5.71 9.93 -3.78
CA ILE A 81 -6.18 9.49 -2.48
C ILE A 81 -5.44 8.22 -2.08
N SER A 82 -4.96 8.18 -0.84
CA SER A 82 -4.42 7.00 -0.19
C SER A 82 -5.53 6.27 0.57
N ILE A 83 -5.71 4.99 0.32
CA ILE A 83 -6.72 4.12 0.94
C ILE A 83 -6.02 2.93 1.60
N LYS A 84 -6.22 2.77 2.91
CA LYS A 84 -5.71 1.62 3.67
C LYS A 84 -6.74 0.51 3.73
N VAL A 85 -6.28 -0.72 3.49
CA VAL A 85 -7.00 -1.95 3.77
C VAL A 85 -6.30 -2.68 4.90
N SER A 86 -6.96 -2.79 6.06
CA SER A 86 -6.49 -3.57 7.20
C SER A 86 -7.00 -4.99 7.09
N LEU A 87 -6.11 -5.97 7.17
CA LEU A 87 -6.42 -7.39 6.96
C LEU A 87 -6.71 -8.10 8.28
N TYR A 88 -7.58 -9.11 8.23
CA TYR A 88 -7.88 -9.94 9.38
C TYR A 88 -7.00 -11.20 9.36
N HIS A 89 -5.92 -11.19 10.14
CA HIS A 89 -5.01 -12.34 10.34
C HIS A 89 -4.60 -13.09 9.07
N CYS A 90 -4.36 -12.35 7.97
CA CYS A 90 -4.07 -12.95 6.68
C CYS A 90 -2.62 -13.43 6.58
N ARG A 91 -2.42 -14.71 6.22
CA ARG A 91 -1.09 -15.25 5.94
C ARG A 91 -0.52 -14.57 4.69
N ALA A 92 0.75 -14.15 4.74
CA ALA A 92 1.41 -13.46 3.62
C ALA A 92 1.29 -14.22 2.29
N LYS A 93 1.45 -15.56 2.31
CA LYS A 93 1.27 -16.41 1.12
C LYS A 93 -0.12 -16.28 0.49
N LYS A 94 -1.20 -16.27 1.30
CA LYS A 94 -2.57 -16.11 0.80
C LYS A 94 -2.73 -14.74 0.15
N VAL A 95 -2.20 -13.69 0.78
CA VAL A 95 -2.26 -12.32 0.24
C VAL A 95 -1.52 -12.22 -1.09
N VAL A 96 -0.29 -12.72 -1.19
CA VAL A 96 0.49 -12.68 -2.45
C VAL A 96 -0.26 -13.37 -3.59
N MET A 97 -0.84 -14.55 -3.33
CA MET A 97 -1.62 -15.28 -4.34
C MET A 97 -2.86 -14.50 -4.79
N ALA A 98 -3.60 -13.93 -3.84
CA ALA A 98 -4.78 -13.12 -4.14
C ALA A 98 -4.42 -11.82 -4.88
N MET A 99 -3.32 -11.15 -4.49
CA MET A 99 -2.85 -9.92 -5.15
C MET A 99 -2.50 -10.17 -6.62
N ALA A 100 -1.87 -11.30 -6.93
CA ALA A 100 -1.58 -11.66 -8.33
C ALA A 100 -2.86 -11.70 -9.19
N ALA A 101 -4.01 -12.09 -8.62
CA ALA A 101 -5.28 -12.11 -9.31
C ALA A 101 -5.98 -10.74 -9.36
N ILE A 102 -5.95 -9.97 -8.27
CA ILE A 102 -6.75 -8.74 -8.19
C ILE A 102 -6.03 -7.48 -8.69
N LEU A 103 -4.70 -7.41 -8.65
CA LEU A 103 -3.96 -6.21 -9.06
C LEU A 103 -4.23 -5.79 -10.52
N PRO A 104 -4.32 -6.71 -11.50
CA PRO A 104 -4.70 -6.33 -12.87
C PRO A 104 -6.11 -5.75 -12.97
N ILE A 105 -7.04 -6.22 -12.13
CA ILE A 105 -8.43 -5.73 -12.08
C ILE A 105 -8.45 -4.33 -11.47
N LEU A 106 -7.76 -4.15 -10.34
CA LEU A 106 -7.67 -2.88 -9.62
C LEU A 106 -6.98 -1.80 -10.47
N ARG A 107 -5.92 -2.15 -11.22
CA ARG A 107 -5.25 -1.23 -12.13
C ARG A 107 -6.19 -0.65 -13.19
N LYS A 108 -7.07 -1.48 -13.77
CA LYS A 108 -8.10 -1.02 -14.72
C LYS A 108 -9.14 -0.09 -14.09
N ARG A 109 -9.23 -0.07 -12.76
CA ARG A 109 -10.07 0.83 -11.96
C ARG A 109 -9.25 1.93 -11.29
N TYR A 110 -8.03 2.18 -11.79
CA TYR A 110 -7.10 3.22 -11.34
C TYR A 110 -6.55 3.04 -9.92
N LEU A 111 -6.72 1.86 -9.31
CA LEU A 111 -6.19 1.53 -8.00
C LEU A 111 -4.82 0.86 -8.13
N VAL A 112 -3.79 1.51 -7.58
CA VAL A 112 -2.40 1.05 -7.59
C VAL A 112 -1.99 0.67 -6.18
N LEU A 113 -1.38 -0.50 -6.01
CA LEU A 113 -0.83 -0.90 -4.72
C LEU A 113 0.45 -0.11 -4.44
N HIS A 114 0.51 0.56 -3.30
CA HIS A 114 1.65 1.40 -2.90
C HIS A 114 2.44 0.75 -1.77
N ASP A 115 1.80 0.40 -0.65
CA ASP A 115 2.46 -0.27 0.49
C ASP A 115 1.86 -1.64 0.76
N ILE A 116 2.72 -2.59 1.15
CA ILE A 116 2.33 -3.86 1.79
C ILE A 116 3.06 -3.95 3.13
N ASP A 117 2.29 -3.94 4.21
CA ASP A 117 2.79 -4.09 5.56
C ASP A 117 2.62 -5.55 6.00
N MET A 118 3.75 -6.22 6.14
CA MET A 118 3.85 -7.56 6.71
C MET A 118 4.39 -7.48 8.13
N THR A 119 3.98 -8.45 8.94
CA THR A 119 4.44 -8.56 10.31
C THR A 119 4.99 -9.94 10.56
N HIS A 120 6.15 -9.94 11.22
CA HIS A 120 6.88 -11.11 11.61
C HIS A 120 7.32 -10.94 13.06
N ASP A 121 7.24 -12.01 13.85
CA ASP A 121 7.80 -11.95 15.19
C ASP A 121 9.32 -12.06 15.09
N CYS A 122 9.98 -10.91 15.20
CA CYS A 122 11.42 -10.79 15.13
C CYS A 122 11.94 -10.65 16.55
N ARG A 123 12.07 -11.76 17.29
CA ARG A 123 12.48 -11.73 18.70
C ARG A 123 13.77 -10.94 18.99
N TYR A 124 14.64 -10.73 17.98
CA TYR A 124 15.94 -10.08 18.15
C TYR A 124 16.29 -9.12 17.00
N VAL A 125 17.10 -8.09 17.30
CA VAL A 125 17.69 -7.15 16.31
C VAL A 125 18.51 -7.88 15.24
N SER A 126 19.08 -9.05 15.57
CA SER A 126 19.78 -9.92 14.63
C SER A 126 18.89 -10.37 13.46
N THR A 127 17.56 -10.46 13.64
CA THR A 127 16.63 -10.83 12.57
C THR A 127 16.56 -9.76 11.48
N ARG A 128 16.61 -8.46 11.82
CA ARG A 128 16.73 -7.37 10.84
C ARG A 128 17.98 -7.56 10.00
N THR A 129 19.12 -7.78 10.65
CA THR A 129 20.41 -8.01 9.95
C THR A 129 20.34 -9.23 9.02
N TYR A 130 19.71 -10.33 9.45
CA TYR A 130 19.52 -11.51 8.61
C TYR A 130 18.63 -11.23 7.39
N LEU A 131 17.50 -10.55 7.58
CA LEU A 131 16.60 -10.17 6.49
C LEU A 131 17.29 -9.24 5.50
N GLU A 132 18.04 -8.24 5.96
CA GLU A 132 18.82 -7.37 5.08
C GLU A 132 19.84 -8.16 4.24
N ARG A 133 20.59 -9.09 4.85
CA ARG A 133 21.51 -9.96 4.11
C ARG A 133 20.78 -10.81 3.08
N HIS A 134 19.63 -11.38 3.44
CA HIS A 134 18.82 -12.17 2.53
C HIS A 134 18.30 -11.34 1.35
N LEU A 135 17.77 -10.14 1.62
CA LEU A 135 17.27 -9.21 0.59
C LEU A 135 18.42 -8.78 -0.35
N LYS A 136 19.59 -8.43 0.19
CA LYS A 136 20.78 -8.11 -0.60
C LYS A 136 21.22 -9.28 -1.48
N ALA A 137 21.21 -10.50 -0.96
CA ALA A 137 21.51 -11.72 -1.73
C ALA A 137 20.49 -11.99 -2.85
N LYS A 138 19.29 -11.40 -2.77
CA LYS A 138 18.25 -11.42 -3.82
C LYS A 138 18.29 -10.21 -4.75
N GLY A 139 19.35 -9.39 -4.68
CA GLY A 139 19.52 -8.22 -5.53
C GLY A 139 18.71 -6.99 -5.09
N ILE A 140 18.08 -7.02 -3.91
CA ILE A 140 17.35 -5.87 -3.38
C ILE A 140 18.37 -4.97 -2.68
N SER A 141 18.71 -3.86 -3.34
CA SER A 141 19.65 -2.85 -2.84
C SER A 141 18.96 -1.64 -2.18
N THR A 142 17.65 -1.45 -2.42
CA THR A 142 16.86 -0.28 -1.99
C THR A 142 16.20 -0.49 -0.62
N ILE A 143 16.99 -0.84 0.39
CA ILE A 143 16.50 -0.94 1.77
C ILE A 143 16.41 0.48 2.37
N VAL A 144 15.21 0.87 2.79
CA VAL A 144 14.92 2.18 3.38
C VAL A 144 15.10 2.12 4.89
N ASN A 145 15.76 3.14 5.44
CA ASN A 145 16.03 3.22 6.87
C ASN A 145 14.96 4.06 7.60
N ASP A 146 13.93 3.39 8.12
CA ASP A 146 12.85 4.03 8.91
C ASP A 146 13.19 4.13 10.41
N ARG A 147 14.46 4.04 10.80
CA ARG A 147 14.91 3.97 12.21
C ARG A 147 14.43 5.14 13.08
N GLY A 148 14.24 6.32 12.51
CA GLY A 148 13.71 7.48 13.23
C GLY A 148 12.24 7.37 13.65
N ARG A 149 11.47 6.44 13.05
CA ARG A 149 10.04 6.23 13.37
C ARG A 149 9.79 4.93 14.12
N VAL A 150 10.52 3.87 13.78
CA VAL A 150 10.23 2.49 14.24
C VAL A 150 11.49 1.73 14.68
N GLY A 151 12.61 2.43 14.84
CA GLY A 151 13.88 1.86 15.29
C GLY A 151 14.42 0.75 14.37
N ASP A 152 15.20 -0.15 14.95
CA ASP A 152 15.77 -1.33 14.27
C ASP A 152 14.76 -2.50 14.16
N HIS A 153 13.47 -2.21 14.25
CA HIS A 153 12.39 -3.20 14.36
C HIS A 153 11.52 -3.31 13.11
N CYS A 154 11.83 -2.52 12.08
CA CYS A 154 11.25 -2.62 10.75
C CYS A 154 12.36 -2.80 9.69
N VAL A 155 12.07 -3.61 8.68
CA VAL A 155 12.82 -3.63 7.42
C VAL A 155 11.88 -3.17 6.31
N THR A 156 12.20 -2.04 5.69
CA THR A 156 11.45 -1.49 4.56
C THR A 156 12.31 -1.58 3.30
N TRP A 157 11.72 -1.97 2.17
CA TRP A 157 12.40 -1.94 0.87
C TRP A 157 11.40 -1.74 -0.26
N PHE A 158 11.91 -1.39 -1.44
CA PHE A 158 11.10 -1.36 -2.65
C PHE A 158 11.26 -2.67 -3.43
N ALA A 159 10.14 -3.21 -3.91
CA ALA A 159 10.17 -4.30 -4.86
C ALA A 159 10.82 -3.84 -6.19
N SER A 160 11.42 -4.78 -6.93
CA SER A 160 12.11 -4.47 -8.19
C SER A 160 11.19 -3.73 -9.17
N ALA A 161 11.74 -2.71 -9.83
CA ALA A 161 11.02 -1.88 -10.81
C ALA A 161 10.40 -2.74 -11.93
N ASP A 162 11.09 -3.81 -12.34
CA ASP A 162 10.66 -4.72 -13.41
C ASP A 162 9.43 -5.55 -13.01
N ASN A 163 9.15 -5.70 -11.71
CA ASN A 163 8.14 -6.64 -11.21
C ASN A 163 6.98 -5.98 -10.46
N ALA A 164 7.10 -4.72 -10.03
CA ALA A 164 6.20 -4.22 -8.99
C ALA A 164 5.93 -2.70 -8.96
N GLN A 165 6.28 -1.91 -9.98
CA GLN A 165 5.89 -0.48 -10.04
C GLN A 165 6.17 0.29 -8.72
N ASN A 166 7.35 0.10 -8.13
CA ASN A 166 7.76 0.71 -6.86
C ASN A 166 6.89 0.34 -5.63
N ILE A 167 6.25 -0.84 -5.57
CA ILE A 167 5.58 -1.26 -4.32
C ILE A 167 6.59 -1.29 -3.17
N ARG A 168 6.25 -0.63 -2.07
CA ARG A 168 7.01 -0.63 -0.83
C ARG A 168 6.58 -1.80 0.05
N CYS A 169 7.51 -2.68 0.36
CA CYS A 169 7.32 -3.79 1.28
C CYS A 169 7.90 -3.42 2.64
N LYS A 170 7.15 -3.70 3.72
CA LYS A 170 7.59 -3.48 5.09
C LYS A 170 7.42 -4.74 5.91
N VAL A 171 8.40 -5.08 6.74
CA VAL A 171 8.32 -6.18 7.70
C VAL A 171 8.58 -5.63 9.10
N TYR A 172 7.53 -5.65 9.93
CA TYR A 172 7.57 -5.19 11.31
C TYR A 172 7.77 -6.32 12.30
N ASN A 173 8.41 -6.01 13.43
CA ASN A 173 8.40 -6.85 14.63
C ASN A 173 7.04 -6.76 15.35
N LYS A 174 6.36 -7.90 15.52
CA LYS A 174 5.05 -7.94 16.19
C LYS A 174 5.06 -7.42 17.62
N LEU A 175 6.07 -7.77 18.42
CA LEU A 175 6.13 -7.38 19.83
C LEU A 175 6.22 -5.86 19.98
N VAL A 176 7.11 -5.23 19.21
CA VAL A 176 7.28 -3.77 19.22
C VAL A 176 6.01 -3.07 18.76
N GLN A 177 5.40 -3.55 17.68
CA GLN A 177 4.11 -3.03 17.20
C GLN A 177 3.03 -3.11 18.29
N MET A 178 2.99 -4.19 19.07
CA MET A 178 2.05 -4.33 20.19
C MET A 178 2.35 -3.35 21.34
N LEU A 179 3.62 -3.19 21.70
CA LEU A 179 4.05 -2.26 22.76
C LEU A 179 3.73 -0.80 22.38
N GLU A 180 4.11 -0.38 21.17
CA GLU A 180 3.79 0.96 20.66
C GLU A 180 2.28 1.19 20.58
N SER A 181 1.51 0.19 20.15
CA SER A 181 0.04 0.29 20.11
C SER A 181 -0.61 0.34 21.50
N ALA A 182 0.08 -0.12 22.55
CA ALA A 182 -0.37 -0.04 23.93
C ALA A 182 -0.01 1.32 24.56
N ASP A 183 1.16 1.87 24.22
CA ASP A 183 1.62 3.17 24.72
C ASP A 183 0.82 4.34 24.12
N VAL A 184 0.38 4.25 22.85
CA VAL A 184 -0.49 5.27 22.22
C VAL A 184 -1.91 5.29 22.83
N ARG A 185 -2.28 4.26 23.61
CA ARG A 185 -3.60 4.16 24.27
C ARG A 185 -3.59 4.62 25.74
N LYS A 186 -2.51 5.25 26.21
CA LYS A 186 -2.41 5.94 27.50
C LYS A 186 -2.32 7.45 27.29
#